data_AF-A0A3R7YRX6-F1
#
_entry.id   AF-A0A3R7YRX6-F1
#
_cell.length_a   1.000
_cell.length_b   1.000
_cell.length_c   1.000
_cell.angle_alpha   90.00
_cell.angle_beta   90.00
_cell.angle_gamma   90.00
#
_symmetry.space_group_name_H-M   'P 1'
#
loop_
_entity.id
_entity.type
_entity.pdbx_description
1 polymer ?
#
loop_
_entity_poly.entity_id
_entity_poly.type
_entity_poly.pdbx_seq_one_letter_code
_entity_poly.pdbx_strand_id
1 'polypeptide(L)'
;MHRRSGRSAPDRRCRPLQQPRGTVQRHPAGVAQRRWRPLMLTDKLSDNGLHWGLQALLGALLLGGLGPIALDMEGVLPLSLQSLLVCWIPLMLGWRAGGLAVVVYLLAGIAGLPVFADYRSGVEVIAGPTGGYLLGFPIVAFLLGLFADRVPGETPRQKYGWVALGMVAGHAVILAFGIPWQMRFDPTLDVTALVQTLARPIALKSAMGTLLSVLVLRGVQGRA
;
A
#
# COMPACT_ATOMS: atom_id res chain seq x y z
N MET A 1 21.65 -72.55 68.95
CA MET A 1 21.45 -71.21 69.57
C MET A 1 22.85 -70.72 69.95
N HIS A 2 23.45 -69.59 69.54
CA HIS A 2 22.96 -68.27 69.19
C HIS A 2 23.98 -67.52 68.29
N ARG A 3 23.42 -66.77 67.33
CA ARG A 3 23.88 -65.71 66.40
C ARG A 3 25.32 -65.14 66.37
N ARG A 4 25.86 -65.13 65.13
CA ARG A 4 26.83 -64.22 64.48
C ARG A 4 26.24 -62.79 64.31
N SER A 5 26.96 -61.71 64.68
CA SER A 5 27.93 -60.89 63.93
C SER A 5 27.38 -60.10 62.72
N GLY A 6 27.67 -58.79 62.67
CA GLY A 6 27.83 -58.07 61.39
C GLY A 6 27.21 -56.66 61.34
N ARG A 7 28.03 -55.63 61.58
CA ARG A 7 27.77 -54.23 61.17
C ARG A 7 28.13 -54.06 59.69
N SER A 8 27.36 -53.27 58.94
CA SER A 8 27.78 -52.71 57.64
C SER A 8 27.08 -51.38 57.38
N ALA A 9 27.87 -50.36 57.05
CA ALA A 9 27.48 -48.97 56.77
C ALA A 9 27.03 -48.80 55.29
N PRO A 10 26.61 -47.58 54.87
CA PRO A 10 25.49 -47.41 53.93
C PRO A 10 25.91 -47.34 52.45
N ASP A 11 25.02 -47.86 51.60
CA ASP A 11 25.13 -47.89 50.14
C ASP A 11 24.64 -46.54 49.54
N ARG A 12 25.58 -45.73 49.05
CA ARG A 12 25.31 -44.55 48.21
C ARG A 12 25.06 -45.02 46.79
N ARG A 13 23.80 -45.19 46.40
CA ARG A 13 23.42 -45.35 44.99
C ARG A 13 22.86 -44.08 44.40
N CYS A 14 23.56 -43.61 43.36
CA CYS A 14 23.13 -42.57 42.45
C CYS A 14 21.78 -42.88 41.80
N ARG A 15 20.88 -41.90 41.82
CA ARG A 15 19.66 -41.84 40.98
C ARG A 15 20.04 -41.80 39.50
N PRO A 16 19.15 -42.32 38.65
CA PRO A 16 18.62 -41.47 37.58
C PRO A 16 17.12 -41.22 37.72
N LEU A 17 16.73 -40.03 37.29
CA LEU A 17 15.41 -39.43 37.27
C LEU A 17 14.42 -40.25 36.43
N GLN A 18 13.29 -40.63 37.01
CA GLN A 18 12.07 -40.98 36.27
C GLN A 18 10.94 -40.07 36.74
N GLN A 19 10.72 -39.00 35.98
CA GLN A 19 9.52 -38.16 36.08
C GLN A 19 8.33 -38.95 35.50
N PRO A 20 7.20 -39.08 36.23
CA PRO A 20 6.01 -39.69 35.66
C PRO A 20 5.40 -38.73 34.63
N ARG A 21 5.54 -39.13 33.36
CA ARG A 21 4.68 -38.87 32.19
C ARG A 21 3.75 -37.67 32.34
N GLY A 22 4.17 -36.55 31.74
CA GLY A 22 3.28 -35.46 31.37
C GLY A 22 2.10 -36.00 30.58
N THR A 23 0.90 -35.69 31.05
CA THR A 23 -0.31 -35.65 30.23
C THR A 23 -0.01 -34.73 29.06
N VAL A 24 0.21 -35.32 27.90
CA VAL A 24 0.17 -34.62 26.61
C VAL A 24 -1.26 -34.10 26.47
N GLN A 25 -1.50 -32.89 26.98
CA GLN A 25 -2.64 -32.08 26.58
C GLN A 25 -2.48 -31.89 25.07
N ARG A 26 -3.18 -32.73 24.31
CA ARG A 26 -3.41 -32.47 22.89
C ARG A 26 -4.25 -31.21 22.82
N HIS A 27 -3.60 -30.06 22.67
CA HIS A 27 -4.27 -28.89 22.13
C HIS A 27 -4.95 -29.35 20.84
N PRO A 28 -6.29 -29.27 20.71
CA PRO A 28 -6.89 -29.40 19.41
C PRO A 28 -6.23 -28.33 18.56
N ALA A 29 -5.62 -28.76 17.44
CA ALA A 29 -5.05 -27.87 16.45
C ALA A 29 -6.13 -26.84 16.11
N GLY A 30 -6.00 -25.68 16.74
CA GLY A 30 -6.88 -24.55 16.52
C GLY A 30 -6.78 -24.27 15.05
N VAL A 31 -7.94 -24.38 14.38
CA VAL A 31 -8.23 -23.77 13.09
C VAL A 31 -7.32 -22.57 12.96
N ALA A 32 -6.32 -22.68 12.08
CA ALA A 32 -5.45 -21.57 11.75
C ALA A 32 -6.38 -20.46 11.29
N GLN A 33 -6.73 -19.56 12.21
CA GLN A 33 -7.32 -18.28 11.91
C GLN A 33 -6.25 -17.58 11.08
N ARG A 34 -6.26 -17.84 9.77
CA ARG A 34 -5.75 -16.93 8.76
C ARG A 34 -6.60 -15.67 8.90
N ARG A 35 -6.33 -14.93 9.97
CA ARG A 35 -6.84 -13.59 10.18
C ARG A 35 -6.25 -12.82 9.02
N TRP A 36 -7.09 -12.57 8.01
CA TRP A 36 -6.75 -11.76 6.85
C TRP A 36 -6.05 -10.51 7.35
N ARG A 37 -4.72 -10.44 7.19
CA ARG A 37 -3.97 -9.24 7.51
C ARG A 37 -3.97 -8.40 6.23
N PRO A 38 -4.68 -7.26 6.20
CA PRO A 38 -4.66 -6.37 5.06
C PRO A 38 -3.21 -6.03 4.68
N LEU A 39 -3.02 -5.69 3.40
CA LEU A 39 -1.71 -5.60 2.78
C LEU A 39 -0.81 -4.58 3.50
N MET A 40 -1.37 -3.48 4.00
CA MET A 40 -0.67 -2.28 4.49
C MET A 40 -1.22 -1.74 5.82
N LEU A 41 -0.69 -0.59 6.28
CA LEU A 41 -0.73 0.00 7.64
C LEU A 41 -2.08 0.09 8.39
N THR A 42 -3.18 -0.36 7.81
CA THR A 42 -4.52 -0.39 8.42
C THR A 42 -4.55 -1.13 9.76
N ASP A 43 -3.67 -2.12 9.96
CA ASP A 43 -3.55 -2.88 11.24
C ASP A 43 -3.00 -2.05 12.41
N LYS A 44 -2.25 -0.96 12.15
CA LYS A 44 -1.54 -0.20 13.19
C LYS A 44 -2.29 1.07 13.66
N LEU A 45 -3.38 1.45 13.00
CA LEU A 45 -4.10 2.72 13.24
C LEU A 45 -5.54 2.49 13.71
N SER A 46 -5.70 1.66 14.75
CA SER A 46 -6.93 1.09 15.36
C SER A 46 -8.14 2.02 15.64
N ASP A 47 -9.34 1.41 15.51
CA ASP A 47 -10.65 1.51 16.22
C ASP A 47 -11.51 2.79 16.36
N ASN A 48 -11.09 4.00 15.96
CA ASN A 48 -11.98 5.19 16.03
C ASN A 48 -12.31 5.82 14.68
N GLY A 49 -13.57 6.16 14.41
CA GLY A 49 -13.99 6.80 13.16
C GLY A 49 -13.31 8.15 12.81
N LEU A 50 -12.44 8.69 13.65
CA LEU A 50 -11.69 9.92 13.38
C LEU A 50 -10.33 9.68 12.69
N HIS A 51 -9.70 8.51 12.88
CA HIS A 51 -8.35 8.27 12.35
C HIS A 51 -8.31 8.26 10.82
N TRP A 52 -9.36 7.75 10.17
CA TRP A 52 -9.41 7.68 8.71
C TRP A 52 -9.58 9.07 8.08
N GLY A 53 -10.24 9.99 8.78
CA GLY A 53 -10.33 11.39 8.38
C GLY A 53 -8.97 12.08 8.46
N LEU A 54 -8.23 11.91 9.56
CA LEU A 54 -6.89 12.48 9.71
C LEU A 54 -5.91 11.88 8.68
N GLN A 55 -5.94 10.57 8.49
CA GLN A 55 -5.17 9.86 7.46
C GLN A 55 -5.47 10.38 6.06
N ALA A 56 -6.76 10.62 5.75
CA ALA A 56 -7.17 11.18 4.47
C ALA A 56 -6.64 12.61 4.29
N LEU A 57 -6.71 13.45 5.32
CA LEU A 57 -6.17 14.81 5.28
C LEU A 57 -4.66 14.82 5.08
N LEU A 58 -3.92 13.98 5.80
CA LEU A 58 -2.47 13.85 5.63
C LEU A 58 -2.12 13.33 4.23
N GLY A 59 -2.88 12.37 3.70
CA GLY A 59 -2.75 11.90 2.33
C GLY A 59 -3.02 13.01 1.31
N ALA A 60 -4.08 13.80 1.51
CA ALA A 60 -4.43 14.92 0.65
C ALA A 60 -3.38 16.04 0.70
N LEU A 61 -2.82 16.34 1.87
CA LEU A 61 -1.73 17.30 2.05
C LEU A 61 -0.44 16.82 1.36
N LEU A 62 -0.10 15.54 1.50
CA LEU A 62 1.03 14.94 0.80
C LEU A 62 0.84 15.02 -0.72
N LEU A 63 -0.35 14.67 -1.20
CA LEU A 63 -0.69 14.72 -2.62
C LEU A 63 -0.73 16.15 -3.16
N GLY A 64 -1.27 17.11 -2.40
CA GLY A 64 -1.33 18.51 -2.80
C GLY A 64 0.01 19.23 -2.72
N GLY A 65 0.89 18.85 -1.79
CA GLY A 65 2.21 19.46 -1.63
C GLY A 65 3.26 18.89 -2.58
N LEU A 66 3.26 17.58 -2.82
CA LEU A 66 4.24 16.91 -3.70
C LEU A 66 3.71 16.65 -5.11
N GLY A 67 2.40 16.57 -5.29
CA GLY A 67 1.77 16.28 -6.59
C GLY A 67 2.07 17.30 -7.69
N PRO A 68 2.07 18.62 -7.42
CA PRO A 68 2.40 19.64 -8.42
C PRO A 68 3.80 19.52 -9.00
N ILE A 69 4.73 18.84 -8.30
CA ILE A 69 6.09 18.64 -8.76
C ILE A 69 6.06 17.72 -9.99
N ALA A 70 6.29 18.31 -11.16
CA ALA A 70 6.40 17.63 -12.43
C ALA A 70 7.84 17.63 -12.93
N LEU A 71 8.25 16.49 -13.47
CA LEU A 71 9.51 16.36 -14.20
C LEU A 71 9.17 16.31 -15.68
N ASP A 72 9.62 17.33 -16.42
CA ASP A 72 9.47 17.39 -17.86
C ASP A 72 10.50 16.46 -18.51
N MET A 73 10.07 15.24 -18.81
CA MET A 73 10.81 14.34 -19.68
C MET A 73 10.28 14.53 -21.09
N GLU A 74 11.04 15.28 -21.90
CA GLU A 74 11.05 15.24 -23.37
C GLU A 74 9.65 15.10 -24.03
N GLY A 75 8.82 16.14 -23.89
CA GLY A 75 7.78 16.47 -24.87
C GLY A 75 6.47 15.67 -24.86
N VAL A 76 6.26 14.70 -23.95
CA VAL A 76 5.06 13.81 -24.00
C VAL A 76 4.27 13.82 -22.68
N LEU A 77 3.98 15.01 -22.15
CA LEU A 77 3.31 15.33 -20.89
C LEU A 77 4.23 15.38 -19.64
N PRO A 78 4.01 16.36 -18.73
CA PRO A 78 4.73 16.47 -17.49
C PRO A 78 4.53 15.21 -16.66
N LEU A 79 5.63 14.51 -16.35
CA LEU A 79 5.55 13.29 -15.59
C LEU A 79 5.46 13.62 -14.10
N SER A 80 4.28 14.06 -13.65
CA SER A 80 4.08 14.52 -12.26
C SER A 80 4.13 13.41 -11.22
N LEU A 81 4.58 13.75 -10.01
CA LEU A 81 4.49 12.88 -8.82
C LEU A 81 3.02 12.63 -8.42
N GLN A 82 2.09 13.45 -8.93
CA GLN A 82 0.66 13.34 -8.74
C GLN A 82 0.12 11.94 -9.04
N SER A 83 0.37 11.38 -10.24
CA SER A 83 -0.17 10.07 -10.63
C SER A 83 0.41 8.93 -9.78
N LEU A 84 1.64 9.09 -9.30
CA LEU A 84 2.29 8.14 -8.41
C LEU A 84 1.63 8.16 -7.04
N LEU A 85 1.43 9.33 -6.47
CA LEU A 85 0.83 9.50 -5.13
C LEU A 85 -0.65 9.07 -5.13
N VAL A 86 -1.38 9.34 -6.21
CA VAL A 86 -2.77 8.86 -6.40
C VAL A 86 -2.85 7.34 -6.39
N CYS A 87 -1.85 6.64 -6.93
CA CYS A 87 -1.79 5.18 -6.84
C CYS A 87 -1.29 4.69 -5.47
N TRP A 88 -0.28 5.37 -4.92
CA TRP A 88 0.44 4.91 -3.73
C TRP A 88 -0.34 5.12 -2.43
N ILE A 89 -0.95 6.30 -2.24
CA ILE A 89 -1.69 6.66 -1.02
C ILE A 89 -2.79 5.63 -0.72
N PRO A 90 -3.68 5.25 -1.66
CA PRO A 90 -4.72 4.26 -1.41
C PRO A 90 -4.18 2.84 -1.21
N LEU A 91 -3.06 2.49 -1.84
CA LEU A 91 -2.39 1.22 -1.55
C LEU A 91 -1.87 1.16 -0.10
N MET A 92 -1.46 2.29 0.49
CA MET A 92 -0.96 2.33 1.88
C MET A 92 -2.08 2.48 2.92
N LEU A 93 -3.09 3.29 2.62
CA LEU A 93 -4.11 3.76 3.57
C LEU A 93 -5.46 3.04 3.44
N GLY A 94 -5.64 2.20 2.42
CA GLY A 94 -6.87 1.46 2.16
C GLY A 94 -7.96 2.30 1.46
N TRP A 95 -9.13 1.70 1.23
CA TRP A 95 -10.18 2.31 0.40
C TRP A 95 -10.85 3.54 1.03
N ARG A 96 -10.95 3.58 2.36
CA ARG A 96 -11.64 4.66 3.10
C ARG A 96 -10.78 5.92 3.13
N ALA A 97 -9.61 5.84 3.76
CA ALA A 97 -8.73 6.98 3.94
C ALA A 97 -8.05 7.38 2.62
N GLY A 98 -7.61 6.40 1.81
CA GLY A 98 -6.97 6.67 0.52
C GLY A 98 -7.92 7.25 -0.52
N GLY A 99 -9.12 6.67 -0.65
CA GLY A 99 -10.16 7.22 -1.53
C GLY A 99 -10.55 8.63 -1.13
N LEU A 100 -10.78 8.86 0.17
CA LEU A 100 -11.13 10.18 0.68
C LEU A 100 -10.00 11.21 0.50
N ALA A 101 -8.72 10.82 0.67
CA ALA A 101 -7.58 11.69 0.43
C ALA A 101 -7.58 12.26 -1.00
N VAL A 102 -7.84 11.39 -1.98
CA VAL A 102 -7.88 11.78 -3.39
C VAL A 102 -9.10 12.65 -3.70
N VAL A 103 -10.24 12.37 -3.10
CA VAL A 103 -11.43 13.22 -3.24
C VAL A 103 -11.20 14.61 -2.66
N VAL A 104 -10.66 14.71 -1.44
CA VAL A 104 -10.32 15.99 -0.79
C VAL A 104 -9.32 16.78 -1.64
N TYR A 105 -8.31 16.09 -2.18
CA TYR A 105 -7.34 16.69 -3.09
C TYR A 105 -7.99 17.30 -4.33
N LEU A 106 -8.90 16.59 -5.00
CA LEU A 106 -9.59 17.12 -6.18
C LEU A 106 -10.48 18.30 -5.84
N LEU A 107 -11.21 18.22 -4.71
CA LEU A 107 -12.06 19.33 -4.25
C LEU A 107 -11.22 20.57 -3.93
N ALA A 108 -10.05 20.40 -3.32
CA ALA A 108 -9.12 21.51 -3.07
C ALA A 108 -8.63 22.14 -4.39
N GLY A 109 -8.28 21.32 -5.38
CA GLY A 109 -7.88 21.81 -6.71
C GLY A 109 -9.00 22.54 -7.44
N ILE A 110 -10.24 22.02 -7.39
CA ILE A 110 -11.43 22.67 -7.94
C ILE A 110 -11.72 24.00 -7.23
N ALA A 111 -11.52 24.08 -5.92
CA ALA A 111 -11.70 25.30 -5.14
C ALA A 111 -10.65 26.40 -5.44
N GLY A 112 -9.69 26.15 -6.34
CA GLY A 112 -8.69 27.13 -6.77
C GLY A 112 -7.34 27.01 -6.07
N LEU A 113 -7.09 25.92 -5.34
CA LEU A 113 -5.78 25.67 -4.73
C LEU A 113 -4.83 25.08 -5.79
N PRO A 114 -3.58 25.60 -5.97
CA PRO A 114 -2.63 25.17 -7.00
C PRO A 114 -1.99 23.81 -6.70
N VAL A 115 -2.82 22.76 -6.68
CA VAL A 115 -2.44 21.39 -6.30
C VAL A 115 -2.37 20.43 -7.48
N PHE A 116 -2.80 20.84 -8.68
CA PHE A 116 -2.61 20.04 -9.89
C PHE A 116 -1.18 20.20 -10.45
N ALA A 117 -0.80 19.33 -11.39
CA ALA A 117 0.49 19.41 -12.08
C ALA A 117 0.80 20.84 -12.57
N ASP A 118 2.06 21.24 -12.49
CA ASP A 118 2.54 22.59 -12.84
C ASP A 118 1.85 23.72 -12.06
N TYR A 119 1.47 23.45 -10.80
CA TYR A 119 0.78 24.39 -9.92
C TYR A 119 -0.53 24.94 -10.50
N ARG A 120 -1.20 24.14 -11.34
CA ARG A 120 -2.50 24.51 -11.91
C ARG A 120 -3.62 24.26 -10.89
N SER A 121 -4.76 24.93 -11.07
CA SER A 121 -5.95 24.80 -10.24
C SER A 121 -7.21 25.14 -11.04
N GLY A 122 -8.38 24.96 -10.43
CA GLY A 122 -9.65 25.41 -10.98
C GLY A 122 -10.34 24.38 -11.87
N VAL A 123 -11.58 24.71 -12.23
CA VAL A 123 -12.46 23.87 -13.06
C VAL A 123 -11.95 23.79 -14.50
N GLU A 124 -11.24 24.81 -14.97
CA GLU A 124 -10.63 24.89 -16.29
C GLU A 124 -9.64 23.75 -16.57
N VAL A 125 -8.94 23.25 -15.54
CA VAL A 125 -8.01 22.12 -15.69
C VAL A 125 -8.76 20.82 -15.92
N ILE A 126 -9.95 20.67 -15.33
CA ILE A 126 -10.85 19.52 -15.54
C ILE A 126 -11.54 19.61 -16.90
N ALA A 127 -11.88 20.82 -17.36
CA ALA A 127 -12.43 21.03 -18.70
C ALA A 127 -11.37 20.93 -19.81
N GLY A 128 -10.07 20.89 -19.47
CA GLY A 128 -8.96 20.81 -20.40
C GLY A 128 -8.55 19.39 -20.80
N PRO A 129 -7.48 19.23 -21.61
CA PRO A 129 -7.03 17.93 -22.15
C PRO A 129 -6.59 16.94 -21.07
N THR A 130 -6.17 17.44 -19.90
CA THR A 130 -5.76 16.63 -18.74
C THR A 130 -6.91 16.21 -17.83
N GLY A 131 -8.14 16.69 -18.09
CA GLY A 131 -9.29 16.47 -17.23
C GLY A 131 -9.65 15.00 -17.02
N GLY A 132 -9.60 14.19 -18.08
CA GLY A 132 -9.89 12.74 -18.00
C GLY A 132 -8.98 11.98 -17.06
N TYR A 133 -7.72 12.41 -16.90
CA TYR A 133 -6.80 11.82 -15.92
C TYR A 133 -7.26 12.15 -14.49
N LEU A 134 -7.62 13.41 -14.22
CA LEU A 134 -8.13 13.84 -12.91
C LEU A 134 -9.44 13.15 -12.55
N LEU A 135 -10.35 12.97 -13.51
CA LEU A 135 -11.61 12.26 -13.31
C LEU A 135 -11.41 10.75 -13.06
N GLY A 136 -10.32 10.18 -13.57
CA GLY A 136 -9.93 8.79 -13.28
C GLY A 136 -9.36 8.59 -11.88
N PHE A 137 -8.88 9.65 -11.21
CA PHE A 137 -8.21 9.55 -9.91
C PHE A 137 -9.06 8.98 -8.76
N PRO A 138 -10.33 9.39 -8.57
CA PRO A 138 -11.17 8.80 -7.53
C PRO A 138 -11.41 7.32 -7.79
N ILE A 139 -11.67 6.97 -9.06
CA ILE A 139 -11.97 5.59 -9.47
C ILE A 139 -10.78 4.69 -9.17
N VAL A 140 -9.58 5.06 -9.62
CA VAL A 140 -8.38 4.27 -9.34
C VAL A 140 -8.06 4.22 -7.84
N ALA A 141 -8.31 5.30 -7.10
CA ALA A 141 -8.04 5.33 -5.67
C ALA A 141 -8.93 4.35 -4.89
N PHE A 142 -10.22 4.31 -5.22
CA PHE A 142 -11.11 3.31 -4.63
C PHE A 142 -10.74 1.90 -5.06
N LEU A 143 -10.44 1.66 -6.33
CA LEU A 143 -10.04 0.33 -6.82
C LEU A 143 -8.77 -0.19 -6.13
N LEU A 144 -7.74 0.64 -6.04
CA LEU A 144 -6.46 0.28 -5.41
C LEU A 144 -6.58 0.15 -3.89
N GLY A 145 -7.36 1.01 -3.25
CA GLY A 145 -7.62 0.85 -1.82
C GLY A 145 -8.40 -0.43 -1.51
N LEU A 146 -9.41 -0.76 -2.31
CA LEU A 146 -10.17 -2.01 -2.17
C LEU A 146 -9.31 -3.24 -2.44
N PHE A 147 -8.37 -3.13 -3.39
CA PHE A 147 -7.37 -4.15 -3.69
C PHE A 147 -6.42 -4.34 -2.50
N ALA A 148 -5.86 -3.26 -1.95
CA ALA A 148 -4.96 -3.32 -0.80
C ALA A 148 -5.62 -3.95 0.44
N ASP A 149 -6.92 -3.69 0.65
CA ASP A 149 -7.64 -4.22 1.80
C ASP A 149 -8.05 -5.70 1.64
N ARG A 150 -8.15 -6.20 0.40
CA ARG A 150 -8.57 -7.59 0.11
C ARG A 150 -7.42 -8.55 -0.16
N VAL A 151 -6.26 -8.06 -0.57
CA VAL A 151 -5.17 -8.91 -1.01
C VAL A 151 -4.32 -9.39 0.18
N PRO A 152 -4.17 -10.71 0.37
CA PRO A 152 -3.39 -11.25 1.47
C PRO A 152 -1.89 -11.07 1.24
N GLY A 153 -1.17 -10.63 2.27
CA GLY A 153 0.29 -10.51 2.26
C GLY A 153 0.90 -11.15 3.52
N GLU A 154 1.27 -12.43 3.44
CA GLU A 154 1.83 -13.15 4.59
C GLU A 154 3.33 -12.90 4.75
N THR A 155 4.03 -12.69 3.63
CA THR A 155 5.46 -12.39 3.60
C THR A 155 5.74 -10.98 3.06
N PRO A 156 6.83 -10.30 3.47
CA PRO A 156 7.21 -9.00 2.92
C PRO A 156 7.37 -9.02 1.39
N ARG A 157 7.93 -10.10 0.82
CA ARG A 157 8.12 -10.25 -0.62
C ARG A 157 6.79 -10.26 -1.39
N GLN A 158 5.78 -10.95 -0.87
CA GLN A 158 4.43 -10.95 -1.45
C GLN A 158 3.81 -9.55 -1.39
N LYS A 159 3.96 -8.84 -0.25
CA LYS A 159 3.46 -7.46 -0.11
C LYS A 159 4.04 -6.53 -1.17
N TYR A 160 5.35 -6.60 -1.42
CA TYR A 160 5.99 -5.79 -2.45
C TYR A 160 5.53 -6.16 -3.86
N GLY A 161 5.32 -7.45 -4.15
CA GLY A 161 4.78 -7.90 -5.44
C GLY A 161 3.38 -7.35 -5.70
N TRP A 162 2.51 -7.36 -4.68
CA TRP A 162 1.16 -6.80 -4.79
C TRP A 162 1.14 -5.29 -4.96
N VAL A 163 2.03 -4.57 -4.26
CA VAL A 163 2.21 -3.12 -4.48
C VAL A 163 2.65 -2.84 -5.90
N ALA A 164 3.65 -3.56 -6.41
CA ALA A 164 4.13 -3.37 -7.78
C ALA A 164 3.02 -3.60 -8.80
N LEU A 165 2.23 -4.66 -8.62
CA LEU A 165 1.07 -4.95 -9.46
C LEU A 165 0.01 -3.85 -9.37
N GLY A 166 -0.33 -3.40 -8.16
CA GLY A 166 -1.29 -2.32 -7.94
C GLY A 166 -0.83 -1.01 -8.57
N MET A 167 0.45 -0.66 -8.46
CA MET A 167 1.01 0.53 -9.10
C MET A 167 0.85 0.48 -10.62
N VAL A 168 1.21 -0.64 -11.26
CA VAL A 168 1.10 -0.79 -12.72
C VAL A 168 -0.37 -0.77 -13.15
N ALA A 169 -1.22 -1.53 -12.48
CA ALA A 169 -2.65 -1.58 -12.76
C ALA A 169 -3.32 -0.21 -12.58
N GLY A 170 -2.93 0.53 -11.55
CA GLY A 170 -3.44 1.87 -11.28
C GLY A 170 -3.13 2.85 -12.40
N HIS A 171 -1.88 2.89 -12.86
CA HIS A 171 -1.49 3.74 -13.99
C HIS A 171 -2.23 3.35 -15.28
N ALA A 172 -2.42 2.06 -15.53
CA ALA A 172 -3.20 1.60 -16.68
C ALA A 172 -4.66 2.08 -16.62
N VAL A 173 -5.29 2.04 -15.44
CA VAL A 173 -6.65 2.58 -15.25
C VAL A 173 -6.68 4.09 -15.49
N ILE A 174 -5.73 4.84 -14.93
CA ILE A 174 -5.63 6.30 -15.15
C ILE A 174 -5.54 6.61 -16.65
N LEU A 175 -4.73 5.86 -17.40
CA LEU A 175 -4.57 6.04 -18.85
C LEU A 175 -5.83 5.65 -19.63
N ALA A 176 -6.53 4.61 -19.19
CA ALA A 176 -7.78 4.18 -19.81
C ALA A 176 -8.87 5.27 -19.72
N PHE A 177 -8.86 6.12 -18.69
CA PHE A 177 -9.76 7.27 -18.59
C PHE A 177 -9.18 8.53 -19.24
N GLY A 178 -7.87 8.76 -19.12
CA GLY A 178 -7.20 9.95 -19.63
C GLY A 178 -7.10 10.02 -21.16
N ILE A 179 -6.71 8.92 -21.80
CA ILE A 179 -6.47 8.88 -23.26
C ILE A 179 -7.76 9.17 -24.05
N PRO A 180 -8.92 8.50 -23.80
CA PRO A 180 -10.14 8.79 -24.55
C PRO A 180 -10.62 10.23 -24.38
N TRP A 181 -10.43 10.82 -23.20
CA TRP A 181 -10.73 12.22 -22.95
C TRP A 181 -9.80 13.13 -23.75
N GLN A 182 -8.50 12.86 -23.73
CA GLN A 182 -7.51 13.66 -24.45
C GLN A 182 -7.73 13.62 -25.97
N MET A 183 -8.15 12.48 -26.52
CA MET A 183 -8.50 12.34 -27.95
C MET A 183 -9.65 13.26 -28.39
N ARG A 184 -10.50 13.73 -27.45
CA ARG A 184 -11.53 14.72 -27.77
C ARG A 184 -10.93 16.09 -28.13
N PHE A 185 -9.76 16.41 -27.57
CA PHE A 185 -9.06 17.68 -27.78
C PHE A 185 -8.01 17.58 -28.89
N ASP A 186 -7.40 16.40 -29.07
CA ASP A 186 -6.48 16.11 -30.17
C ASP A 186 -6.86 14.78 -30.85
N PRO A 187 -7.69 14.83 -31.91
CA PRO A 187 -8.12 13.63 -32.63
C PRO A 187 -7.00 12.96 -33.45
N THR A 188 -5.87 13.63 -33.66
CA THR A 188 -4.75 13.10 -34.46
C THR A 188 -3.75 12.28 -33.64
N LEU A 189 -4.05 12.11 -32.35
CA LEU A 189 -3.14 11.52 -31.39
C LEU A 189 -2.97 10.01 -31.62
N ASP A 190 -1.75 9.58 -31.92
CA ASP A 190 -1.41 8.16 -32.03
C ASP A 190 -1.33 7.54 -30.64
N VAL A 191 -2.38 6.81 -30.29
CA VAL A 191 -2.50 6.09 -29.01
C VAL A 191 -1.38 5.07 -28.82
N THR A 192 -0.92 4.42 -29.89
CA THR A 192 0.12 3.39 -29.80
C THR A 192 1.45 4.03 -29.46
N ALA A 193 1.81 5.11 -30.15
CA ALA A 193 3.01 5.88 -29.87
C ALA A 193 2.97 6.48 -28.45
N LEU A 194 1.81 6.99 -28.01
CA LEU A 194 1.63 7.51 -26.66
C LEU A 194 1.88 6.44 -25.61
N VAL A 195 1.24 5.27 -25.74
CA VAL A 195 1.39 4.17 -24.76
C VAL A 195 2.84 3.67 -24.72
N GLN A 196 3.52 3.54 -25.86
CA GLN A 196 4.93 3.13 -25.91
C GLN A 196 5.84 4.16 -25.25
N THR A 197 5.57 5.44 -25.46
CA THR A 197 6.33 6.53 -24.85
C THR A 197 6.10 6.58 -23.35
N LEU A 198 4.86 6.38 -22.90
CA LEU A 198 4.50 6.37 -21.49
C LEU A 198 4.89 5.07 -20.77
N ALA A 199 5.15 3.97 -21.47
CA ALA A 199 5.52 2.71 -20.85
C ALA A 199 6.80 2.82 -20.00
N ARG A 200 7.84 3.47 -20.52
CA ARG A 200 9.11 3.71 -19.80
C ARG A 200 8.91 4.50 -18.50
N PRO A 201 8.26 5.68 -18.51
CA PRO A 201 8.04 6.44 -17.29
C PRO A 201 7.04 5.79 -16.32
N ILE A 202 6.04 5.04 -16.81
CA ILE A 202 5.14 4.25 -15.93
C ILE A 202 5.93 3.18 -15.18
N ALA A 203 6.83 2.48 -15.88
CA ALA A 203 7.69 1.48 -15.26
C ALA A 203 8.59 2.11 -14.20
N LEU A 204 9.21 3.26 -14.51
CA LEU A 204 10.02 4.02 -13.56
C LEU A 204 9.21 4.45 -12.32
N LYS A 205 8.01 5.00 -12.51
CA LYS A 205 7.10 5.41 -11.43
C LYS A 205 6.66 4.23 -10.57
N SER A 206 6.33 3.11 -11.20
CA SER A 206 5.90 1.90 -10.49
C SER A 206 7.04 1.31 -9.67
N ALA A 207 8.27 1.34 -10.20
CA ALA A 207 9.46 0.97 -9.45
C ALA A 207 9.68 1.92 -8.27
N MET A 208 9.55 3.23 -8.46
CA MET A 208 9.72 4.23 -7.41
C MET A 208 8.67 4.08 -6.30
N GLY A 209 7.39 3.92 -6.62
CA GLY A 209 6.35 3.71 -5.61
C GLY A 209 6.48 2.38 -4.87
N THR A 210 6.97 1.33 -5.56
CA THR A 210 7.28 0.06 -4.91
C THR A 210 8.47 0.20 -3.96
N LEU A 211 9.54 0.88 -4.39
CA LEU A 211 10.72 1.15 -3.56
C LEU A 211 10.35 1.99 -2.33
N LEU A 212 9.55 3.05 -2.52
CA LEU A 212 9.03 3.87 -1.43
C LEU A 212 8.25 3.03 -0.43
N SER A 213 7.39 2.12 -0.92
CA SER A 213 6.65 1.19 -0.07
C SER A 213 7.55 0.25 0.71
N VAL A 214 8.62 -0.25 0.08
CA VAL A 214 9.64 -1.10 0.75
C VAL A 214 10.31 -0.32 1.88
N LEU A 215 10.74 0.92 1.63
CA LEU A 215 11.42 1.75 2.62
C LEU A 215 10.50 2.08 3.81
N VAL A 216 9.26 2.48 3.53
CA VAL A 216 8.25 2.76 4.57
C VAL A 216 7.97 1.52 5.41
N LEU A 217 7.74 0.37 4.76
CA LEU A 217 7.45 -0.88 5.48
C LEU A 217 8.63 -1.35 6.33
N ARG A 218 9.85 -1.28 5.82
CA ARG A 218 11.07 -1.63 6.58
C ARG A 218 11.30 -0.69 7.76
N GLY A 219 11.11 0.62 7.56
CA GLY A 219 11.25 1.61 8.63
C GLY A 219 10.24 1.43 9.76
N VAL A 220 9.02 0.99 9.44
CA VAL A 220 7.98 0.69 10.44
C VAL A 220 8.25 -0.63 11.16
N GLN A 221 8.77 -1.64 10.46
CA GLN A 221 9.09 -2.96 11.04
C GLN A 221 10.34 -2.95 11.92
N GLY A 222 11.35 -2.14 11.58
CA GLY A 222 12.59 -2.05 12.37
C GLY A 222 12.44 -1.33 13.72
N ARG A 223 11.26 -0.80 14.05
CA ARG A 223 10.93 -0.12 15.32
C ARG A 223 10.04 -0.96 16.25
N ALA A 224 9.69 -2.18 15.86
CA ALA A 224 8.87 -3.12 16.65
C ALA A 224 9.74 -4.28 17.15
#